data_AF-A0A3Q9QT11-F1
#
_entry.id   AF-A0A3Q9QT11-F1
#
_cell.length_a   1.000
_cell.length_b   1.000
_cell.length_c   1.000
_cell.angle_alpha   90.00
_cell.angle_beta   90.00
_cell.angle_gamma   90.00
#
_symmetry.space_group_name_H-M   'P 1'
#
loop_
_entity.id
_entity.type
_entity.pdbx_description
1 polymer ?
#
loop_
_entity_poly.entity_id
_entity_poly.type
_entity_poly.pdbx_seq_one_letter_code
_entity_poly.pdbx_strand_id
1 'polypeptide(L)' 'MGGKKKKDLGKGKYSLTSTQEVLYQRDFKMADRAGGFTDRNTKL' A
#
# COMPACT_ATOMS: atom_id res chain seq x y z
N MET A 1 13.48 -31.68 2.37
CA MET A 1 12.74 -30.68 3.17
C MET A 1 12.42 -29.46 2.32
N GLY A 2 11.14 -29.08 2.26
CA GLY A 2 10.70 -27.70 2.01
C GLY A 2 10.60 -27.23 0.57
N GLY A 3 9.58 -27.69 -0.15
CA GLY A 3 9.17 -27.09 -1.43
C GLY A 3 8.84 -25.60 -1.28
N LYS A 4 9.59 -24.75 -1.99
CA LYS A 4 9.25 -23.33 -2.16
C LYS A 4 8.05 -23.26 -3.09
N LYS A 5 6.88 -23.08 -2.47
CA LYS A 5 5.57 -22.95 -3.11
C LYS A 5 5.65 -21.99 -4.30
N LYS A 6 5.51 -22.53 -5.51
CA LYS A 6 5.03 -21.77 -6.67
C LYS A 6 3.53 -21.50 -6.47
N LYS A 7 3.19 -20.51 -5.64
CA LYS A 7 1.86 -19.92 -5.58
C LYS A 7 2.14 -18.43 -5.50
N ASP A 8 1.96 -17.71 -6.61
CA ASP A 8 1.80 -16.24 -6.72
C ASP A 8 2.09 -15.69 -8.14
N LEU A 9 2.50 -16.55 -9.08
CA LEU A 9 2.74 -16.19 -10.48
C LEU A 9 1.49 -15.65 -11.24
N GLY A 10 0.30 -15.72 -10.66
CA GLY A 10 -0.95 -15.18 -11.22
C GLY A 10 -1.39 -13.82 -10.67
N LYS A 11 -0.78 -13.33 -9.57
CA LYS A 11 -1.10 -12.01 -8.97
C LYS A 11 -0.01 -10.96 -9.20
N GLY A 12 1.18 -11.39 -9.61
CA GLY A 12 2.43 -10.60 -9.52
C GLY A 12 2.79 -9.66 -10.67
N LYS A 13 1.85 -9.21 -11.52
CA LYS A 13 2.12 -8.16 -12.52
C LYS A 13 1.33 -6.87 -12.33
N TYR A 14 0.19 -6.96 -11.66
CA TYR A 14 -0.76 -5.84 -11.53
C TYR A 14 -1.16 -5.54 -10.08
N SER A 15 -0.63 -6.29 -9.11
CA SER A 15 -0.85 -6.04 -7.68
C SER A 15 0.43 -5.55 -7.03
N LEU A 16 0.33 -4.52 -6.21
CA LEU A 16 1.42 -4.08 -5.36
C LEU A 16 1.72 -5.15 -4.31
N THR A 17 2.99 -5.31 -3.98
CA THR A 17 3.36 -6.09 -2.79
C THR A 17 2.84 -5.39 -1.54
N SER A 18 2.61 -6.13 -0.46
CA SER A 18 2.10 -5.56 0.80
C SER A 18 2.93 -4.36 1.29
N THR A 19 4.25 -4.43 1.17
CA THR A 19 5.13 -3.29 1.49
C THR A 19 4.89 -2.09 0.58
N GLN A 20 4.74 -2.32 -0.73
CA GLN A 20 4.44 -1.26 -1.69
C GLN A 20 3.06 -0.63 -1.44
N GLU A 21 2.05 -1.40 -1.04
CA GLU A 21 0.72 -0.88 -0.70
C GLU A 21 0.77 0.09 0.48
N VAL A 22 1.47 -0.29 1.55
CA VAL A 22 1.63 0.55 2.75
C VAL A 22 2.37 1.84 2.43
N LEU A 23 3.46 1.74 1.67
CA LEU A 23 4.22 2.91 1.23
C LEU A 23 3.37 3.84 0.35
N TYR A 24 2.65 3.28 -0.63
CA TYR A 24 1.75 4.04 -1.49
C TYR A 24 0.67 4.78 -0.70
N GLN A 25 0.01 4.10 0.24
CA GLN A 25 -1.00 4.72 1.11
C GLN A 25 -0.43 5.85 1.97
N ARG A 26 0.79 5.68 2.49
CA ARG A 26 1.48 6.71 3.28
C ARG A 26 1.81 7.92 2.43
N ASP A 27 2.44 7.71 1.29
CA ASP A 27 2.89 8.78 0.40
C ASP A 27 1.70 9.58 -0.14
N PHE A 28 0.61 8.88 -0.49
CA PHE A 28 -0.64 9.50 -0.88
C PHE A 28 -1.18 10.43 0.21
N LYS A 29 -1.30 9.95 1.45
CA LYS A 29 -1.79 10.78 2.58
C LYS A 29 -0.90 11.99 2.86
N MET A 30 0.42 11.85 2.70
CA MET A 30 1.35 12.97 2.88
C MET A 30 1.22 14.01 1.78
N ALA A 31 1.07 13.56 0.53
CA ALA A 31 0.82 14.45 -0.61
C ALA A 31 -0.51 15.19 -0.48
N ASP A 32 -1.57 14.49 -0.07
CA ASP A 32 -2.89 15.06 0.16
C ASP A 32 -2.84 16.14 1.25
N ARG A 33 -2.13 15.85 2.35
CA ARG A 33 -1.87 16.82 3.42
C ARG A 33 -1.07 18.04 2.95
N ALA A 34 -0.04 17.84 2.11
CA ALA A 34 0.71 18.94 1.51
C ALA A 34 -0.16 19.79 0.57
N GLY A 35 -1.15 19.16 -0.08
CA GLY A 35 -2.20 19.84 -0.85
C GLY A 35 -3.27 20.53 -0.02
N GLY A 36 -3.17 20.50 1.32
CA GLY A 36 -4.12 21.13 2.23
C GLY A 36 -5.31 20.26 2.62
N PHE A 37 -5.38 19.00 2.15
CA PHE A 37 -6.39 18.06 2.63
C PHE A 37 -6.05 17.62 4.06
N THR A 38 -6.95 17.93 4.98
CA THR A 38 -6.90 17.42 6.35
C THR A 38 -8.17 16.65 6.60
N ASP A 39 -8.04 15.39 7.03
CA ASP A 39 -9.18 14.54 7.29
C ASP A 39 -10.00 15.11 8.44
N ARG A 40 -11.17 15.68 8.11
CA ARG A 40 -12.05 16.36 9.07
C ARG A 40 -12.74 15.40 10.05
N ASN A 41 -12.58 14.09 9.87
CA ASN A 41 -13.17 13.04 10.69
C ASN A 41 -12.17 12.36 11.62
N THR A 42 -10.89 12.74 11.61
CA THR A 42 -9.92 12.30 12.60
C THR A 42 -10.15 13.09 13.89
N LYS A 43 -11.22 12.75 14.60
CA LYS A 43 -11.35 13.14 16.01
C LYS A 43 -10.23 12.43 16.76
N LEU A 44 -9.30 13.24 17.29
CA LEU A 44 -8.30 12.82 18.27
C LEU A 44 -8.98 12.18 19.50
#